data_AF-A0A8T2GCB3-F1
#
_entry.id   AF-A0A8T2GCB3-F1
#
_cell.length_a   1.000
_cell.length_b   1.000
_cell.length_c   1.000
_cell.angle_alpha   90.00
_cell.angle_beta   90.00
_cell.angle_gamma   90.00
#
_symmetry.space_group_name_H-M   'P 1'
#
loop_
_entity.id
_entity.type
_entity.pdbx_description
1 polymer ?
#
loop_
_entity_poly.entity_id
_entity_poly.type
_entity_poly.pdbx_seq_one_letter_code
_entity_poly.pdbx_strand_id
1 'polypeptide(L)'
;MKNSFRFSFTVITTFIICVLVSGAMVNGQCSFPQPVGPNGKCVPKDCKSLCHKKYKGGSICTTGKPNICMCLVCRRRSPEV
;
A
#
# COMPACT_ATOMS: atom_id res chain seq x y z
N MET A 1 13.99 28.81 39.30
CA MET A 1 13.00 28.04 38.51
C MET A 1 13.44 27.89 37.04
N LYS A 2 14.64 27.38 36.77
CA LYS A 2 15.17 27.22 35.39
C LYS A 2 15.18 25.76 34.92
N ASN A 3 15.11 24.81 35.86
CA ASN A 3 15.28 23.38 35.59
C ASN A 3 13.96 22.66 35.29
N SER A 4 12.84 23.08 35.88
CA SER A 4 11.50 22.50 35.57
C SER A 4 11.01 22.86 34.16
N PHE A 5 11.39 24.04 33.65
CA PHE A 5 11.02 24.47 32.31
C PHE A 5 11.71 23.62 31.23
N ARG A 6 12.99 23.26 31.47
CA ARG A 6 13.75 22.38 30.57
C ARG A 6 13.18 20.97 30.51
N PHE A 7 12.75 20.43 31.66
CA PHE A 7 12.10 19.11 31.71
C PHE A 7 10.79 19.08 30.92
N SER A 8 9.96 20.13 31.08
CA SER A 8 8.68 20.24 30.38
C SER A 8 8.88 20.30 28.86
N PHE A 9 9.87 21.06 28.40
CA PHE A 9 10.18 21.18 26.97
C PHE A 9 10.66 19.85 26.37
N THR A 10 11.52 19.11 27.06
CA THR A 10 12.01 17.80 26.60
C THR A 10 10.88 16.78 26.47
N VAL A 11 9.97 16.72 27.45
CA VAL A 11 8.83 15.78 27.42
C VAL A 11 7.89 16.09 26.25
N ILE A 12 7.58 17.37 26.02
CA ILE A 12 6.75 17.80 24.89
C ILE A 12 7.41 17.47 23.55
N THR A 13 8.72 17.72 23.43
CA THR A 13 9.46 17.46 22.19
C THR A 13 9.49 15.97 21.86
N THR A 14 9.75 15.11 22.84
CA THR A 14 9.72 13.64 22.67
C THR A 14 8.34 13.15 22.26
N PHE A 15 7.28 13.69 22.88
CA PHE A 15 5.91 13.32 22.53
C PHE A 15 5.58 13.68 21.07
N ILE A 16 5.96 14.88 20.62
CA ILE A 16 5.76 15.33 19.23
C ILE A 16 6.51 14.42 18.25
N ILE A 17 7.76 14.07 18.54
CA ILE A 17 8.56 13.17 17.68
C ILE A 17 7.90 11.79 17.60
N CYS A 18 7.47 11.21 18.72
CA CYS A 18 6.78 9.92 18.74
C CYS A 18 5.47 9.93 17.93
N VAL A 19 4.70 11.02 18.01
CA VAL A 19 3.47 11.19 17.21
C VAL A 19 3.79 11.34 15.73
N LEU A 20 4.83 12.10 15.36
CA LEU A 20 5.26 12.27 13.97
C LEU A 20 5.74 10.95 13.34
N VAL A 21 6.53 10.16 14.08
CA VAL A 21 7.00 8.85 13.60
C VAL A 21 5.84 7.84 13.49
N SER A 22 4.88 7.87 14.42
CA SER A 22 3.70 6.99 14.37
C SER A 22 2.71 7.38 13.27
N GLY A 23 2.66 8.66 12.89
CA GLY A 23 1.80 9.17 11.81
C GLY A 23 2.33 8.91 10.41
N ALA A 24 3.60 8.54 10.27
CA ALA A 24 4.20 8.11 9.01
C ALA A 24 3.83 6.65 8.68
N MET A 25 2.53 6.35 8.66
CA MET A 25 2.05 5.23 7.86
C MET A 25 2.30 5.61 6.40
N VAL A 26 3.40 5.10 5.85
CA VAL A 26 3.54 4.94 4.40
C VAL A 26 2.22 4.34 3.93
N ASN A 27 1.45 5.15 3.21
CA ASN A 27 0.17 4.77 2.63
C ASN A 27 0.53 3.73 1.57
N GLY A 28 0.70 2.49 2.02
CA GLY A 28 1.28 1.42 1.24
C GLY A 28 0.51 1.36 -0.05
N GLN A 29 1.20 1.50 -1.18
CA GLN A 29 0.60 1.19 -2.46
C GLN A 29 0.16 -0.27 -2.38
N CYS A 30 -1.12 -0.45 -2.11
CA CYS A 30 -1.78 -1.74 -2.00
C CYS A 30 -1.98 -2.41 -3.36
N SER A 31 -1.14 -2.04 -4.33
CA SER A 31 -1.18 -2.44 -5.71
C SER A 31 0.23 -2.81 -6.14
N PHE A 32 0.46 -4.09 -6.43
CA PHE A 32 1.75 -4.57 -6.91
C PHE A 32 1.68 -4.87 -8.40
N PRO A 33 2.51 -4.23 -9.24
CA PRO A 33 2.63 -4.63 -10.63
C PRO A 33 3.29 -6.01 -10.71
N GLN A 34 2.70 -6.90 -11.51
CA GLN A 34 3.23 -8.19 -11.87
C GLN A 34 3.40 -8.23 -13.40
N PRO A 35 4.53 -8.74 -13.88
CA PRO A 35 4.71 -9.00 -15.30
C PRO A 35 3.66 -10.03 -15.74
N VAL A 36 3.04 -9.77 -16.90
CA VAL A 36 2.15 -10.75 -17.51
C VAL A 36 2.96 -11.96 -17.97
N GLY A 37 2.34 -13.14 -17.96
CA GLY A 37 2.97 -14.40 -18.37
C GLY A 37 3.38 -14.44 -19.86
N PRO A 38 3.78 -15.62 -20.36
CA PRO A 38 4.46 -15.78 -21.66
C PRO A 38 3.69 -15.26 -22.89
N ASN A 39 2.39 -14.99 -22.75
CA ASN A 39 1.56 -14.41 -23.81
C ASN A 39 1.77 -12.91 -24.02
N GLY A 40 2.57 -12.24 -23.19
CA GLY A 40 2.90 -10.82 -23.31
C GLY A 40 1.70 -9.87 -23.16
N LYS A 41 0.50 -10.39 -22.90
CA LYS A 41 -0.75 -9.62 -22.78
C LYS A 41 -1.39 -9.88 -21.43
N CYS A 42 -1.95 -8.83 -20.83
CA CYS A 42 -2.69 -8.89 -19.59
C CYS A 42 -4.06 -9.49 -19.88
N VAL A 43 -4.18 -10.78 -19.61
CA VAL A 43 -5.46 -11.49 -19.66
C VAL A 43 -6.08 -11.38 -18.26
N PRO A 44 -7.27 -10.79 -18.11
CA PRO A 44 -7.90 -10.58 -16.80
C PRO A 44 -8.03 -11.86 -15.97
N LYS A 45 -8.31 -13.00 -16.62
CA LYS A 45 -8.42 -14.30 -15.94
C LYS A 45 -7.08 -14.79 -15.37
N ASP A 46 -6.01 -14.70 -16.14
CA ASP A 46 -4.67 -15.11 -15.71
C ASP A 46 -4.12 -14.19 -14.63
N CYS A 47 -4.31 -12.88 -14.83
CA CYS A 47 -3.95 -11.84 -13.86
C CYS A 47 -4.70 -12.04 -12.53
N LYS A 48 -6.01 -12.32 -12.58
CA LYS A 48 -6.82 -12.62 -11.39
C LYS A 48 -6.36 -13.88 -10.68
N SER A 49 -6.10 -14.96 -11.42
CA SER A 49 -5.60 -16.21 -10.87
C SER A 49 -4.25 -16.02 -10.16
N LEU A 50 -3.33 -15.31 -10.80
CA LEU A 50 -1.99 -15.01 -10.27
C LEU A 50 -2.06 -14.15 -9.01
N CYS A 51 -2.83 -13.07 -9.02
CA CYS A 51 -3.00 -12.18 -7.89
C CYS A 51 -3.76 -12.84 -6.73
N HIS A 52 -4.76 -13.67 -7.03
CA HIS A 52 -5.50 -14.42 -6.01
C HIS A 52 -4.62 -15.49 -5.36
N LYS A 53 -3.81 -16.21 -6.14
CA LYS A 53 -2.89 -17.25 -5.63
C LYS A 53 -1.80 -16.65 -4.74
N LYS A 54 -1.20 -15.52 -5.14
CA LYS A 54 -0.04 -14.94 -4.43
C LYS A 54 -0.45 -13.97 -3.32
N TYR A 55 -1.52 -13.21 -3.51
CA TYR A 55 -1.88 -12.10 -2.63
C TYR A 55 -3.32 -12.15 -2.10
N LYS A 56 -4.13 -13.17 -2.48
CA LYS A 56 -5.56 -13.27 -2.12
C LYS A 56 -6.36 -12.00 -2.46
N GLY A 57 -5.89 -11.27 -3.46
CA GLY A 57 -6.35 -9.93 -3.83
C GLY A 57 -7.07 -9.88 -5.18
N GLY A 58 -7.59 -8.71 -5.50
CA GLY A 58 -8.14 -8.41 -6.82
C GLY A 58 -7.03 -8.19 -7.85
N SER A 59 -7.40 -8.01 -9.10
CA SER A 59 -6.45 -7.73 -10.18
C SER A 59 -7.04 -6.80 -11.23
N ILE A 60 -6.24 -5.90 -11.78
CA ILE A 60 -6.64 -5.04 -12.90
C ILE A 60 -5.59 -5.08 -14.00
N CYS A 61 -6.05 -5.13 -15.25
CA CYS A 61 -5.21 -4.93 -16.42
C CYS A 61 -5.25 -3.45 -16.81
N THR A 62 -4.08 -2.81 -16.92
CA THR A 62 -4.00 -1.39 -17.26
C THR A 62 -4.17 -1.21 -18.76
N THR A 63 -5.17 -0.43 -19.20
CA THR A 63 -5.43 -0.16 -20.63
C THR A 63 -4.25 0.49 -21.34
N GLY A 64 -3.46 1.31 -20.65
CA GLY A 64 -2.25 1.95 -21.20
C GLY A 64 -0.98 1.09 -21.15
N LYS A 65 -1.00 -0.06 -20.47
CA LYS A 65 0.14 -0.97 -20.34
C LYS A 65 -0.37 -2.41 -20.45
N PRO A 66 -0.60 -2.90 -21.69
CA PRO A 66 -1.19 -4.22 -21.90
C PRO A 66 -0.31 -5.36 -21.36
N ASN A 67 0.94 -5.08 -21.00
CA ASN A 67 1.90 -6.07 -20.51
C ASN A 67 2.01 -6.07 -18.97
N ILE A 68 1.16 -5.32 -18.26
CA ILE A 68 1.21 -5.19 -16.80
C ILE A 68 -0.11 -5.60 -16.18
N CYS A 69 -0.01 -6.53 -15.25
CA CYS A 69 -1.09 -6.95 -14.36
C CYS A 69 -0.89 -6.25 -13.00
N MET A 70 -1.87 -5.52 -12.48
CA MET A 70 -1.77 -4.93 -11.14
C MET A 70 -2.59 -5.73 -10.13
N CYS A 71 -1.93 -6.29 -9.11
CA CYS A 71 -2.58 -7.01 -8.03
C CYS A 71 -2.98 -6.07 -6.89
N LEU A 72 -4.28 -6.01 -6.57
CA LEU A 72 -4.84 -5.20 -5.49
C LEU A 72 -4.90 -6.03 -4.20
N VAL A 73 -3.98 -5.78 -3.28
CA VAL A 73 -3.73 -6.61 -2.09
C VAL A 73 -4.48 -6.12 -0.85
N CYS A 74 -4.74 -4.81 -0.75
CA CYS A 74 -5.56 -4.32 0.34
C CYS A 74 -7.03 -4.41 -0.05
N ARG A 75 -7.80 -5.15 0.77
CA ARG A 75 -9.25 -5.09 0.81
C ARG A 75 -9.69 -3.66 1.13
N ARG A 76 -9.83 -2.81 0.12
CA ARG A 76 -10.91 -1.83 0.18
C ARG A 76 -12.16 -2.61 -0.22
N ARG A 77 -13.20 -2.54 0.63
CA ARG A 77 -14.56 -2.99 0.28
C ARG A 77 -14.80 -2.64 -1.19
N SER A 78 -14.90 -3.64 -2.05
CA SER A 78 -15.48 -3.44 -3.37
C SER A 78 -16.94 -3.06 -3.10
N PRO A 79 -17.44 -1.90 -3.53
CA PRO A 79 -18.87 -1.84 -3.77
C PRO A 79 -19.14 -2.82 -4.91
N GLU A 80 -19.92 -3.85 -4.61
CA GLU A 80 -20.63 -4.63 -5.61
C GLU A 80 -21.39 -3.66 -6.52
N VAL A 81 -21.17 -3.79 -7.83
CA VAL A 81 -22.10 -3.36 -8.87
C VAL A 81 -22.26 -4.54 -9.81
#